data_AF-A0A7Y4QKW9-F1
#
_entry.id   AF-A0A7Y4QKW9-F1
#
_cell.length_a   1.000
_cell.length_b   1.000
_cell.length_c   1.000
_cell.angle_alpha   90.00
_cell.angle_beta   90.00
_cell.angle_gamma   90.00
#
_symmetry.space_group_name_H-M   'P 1'
#
loop_
_entity.id
_entity.type
_entity.pdbx_description
1 polymer ?
#
loop_
_entity_poly.entity_id
_entity_poly.type
_entity_poly.pdbx_seq_one_letter_code
_entity_poly.pdbx_strand_id
1 'polypeptide(L)'
;NMSMYRHMYQPPDGSKELKLPTVNITIQNSIFSEGLNTFHHAFGSTIGGLNSTFHHNLWACNTGRNPSVGMIGDFTFVNNVLFNWVHRTVDGGDHRSYFSIINNYLKPGPATPKDAPISYRLLKPESERSKTVVDHFGVAYMSGNIVDGNEKVTKNNWDGGIQPDVKAHALDKVLAAVRTNAPYPHAPLQIQSANNAYETVLANAGATLPKRDPVDERITKTVRTGKVNATSAAEIEAQLGGVGYSKAAIAEIIRLIPLGIITHPSQVGGYPDYKGKPYMDTDGDGLPDAWEKKHGLNPTNASDATGDLNGDGYTNIEEFINGRDPKAKKVDWTDLKNNADAQNEPAE
;
A
#
# COMPACT_ATOMS: atom_id res chain seq x y z
N ASN A 1 -6.56 -1.90 -0.93
CA ASN A 1 -6.53 -0.75 0.02
C ASN A 1 -5.75 -1.19 1.26
N MET A 2 -4.96 -0.31 1.89
CA MET A 2 -4.25 -0.61 3.14
C MET A 2 -4.43 0.50 4.18
N SER A 3 -4.65 0.15 5.45
CA SER A 3 -4.76 1.11 6.54
C SER A 3 -3.97 0.62 7.77
N MET A 4 -2.69 0.94 7.83
CA MET A 4 -1.79 0.53 8.92
C MET A 4 -0.93 1.70 9.39
N TYR A 5 -1.40 2.38 10.44
CA TYR A 5 -0.75 3.59 10.96
C TYR A 5 -1.00 3.85 12.45
N ARG A 6 -1.84 3.04 13.09
CA ARG A 6 -2.24 3.20 14.48
C ARG A 6 -2.69 1.88 15.10
N HIS A 7 -2.60 1.80 16.42
CA HIS A 7 -3.23 0.77 17.24
C HIS A 7 -3.96 1.41 18.42
N MET A 8 -4.87 0.66 19.02
CA MET A 8 -5.53 1.04 20.26
C MET A 8 -4.79 0.40 21.44
N TYR A 9 -4.39 1.20 22.41
CA TYR A 9 -3.70 0.75 23.61
C TYR A 9 -4.58 1.01 24.82
N GLN A 10 -4.86 -0.03 25.61
CA GLN A 10 -5.59 0.08 26.86
C GLN A 10 -4.59 0.13 28.02
N PRO A 11 -4.44 1.28 28.70
CA PRO A 11 -3.54 1.39 29.83
C PRO A 11 -3.93 0.43 30.98
N PRO A 12 -2.94 -0.21 31.66
CA PRO A 12 -3.20 -1.13 32.78
C PRO A 12 -3.88 -0.49 33.99
N ASP A 13 -3.74 0.83 34.14
CA ASP A 13 -4.35 1.61 35.23
C ASP A 13 -5.86 1.85 35.05
N GLY A 14 -6.44 1.32 33.96
CA GLY A 14 -7.86 1.49 33.64
C GLY A 14 -8.21 2.86 33.07
N SER A 15 -7.21 3.70 32.74
CA SER A 15 -7.45 4.97 32.08
C SER A 15 -7.94 4.78 30.64
N LYS A 16 -8.33 5.88 29.99
CA LYS A 16 -8.96 5.85 28.68
C LYS A 16 -8.03 5.24 27.63
N GLU A 17 -8.62 4.41 26.77
CA GLU A 17 -7.95 3.85 25.60
C GLU A 17 -7.25 4.95 24.76
N LEU A 18 -5.98 4.70 24.44
CA LEU A 18 -5.12 5.60 23.69
C LEU A 18 -5.01 5.14 22.24
N LYS A 19 -5.03 6.13 21.34
CA LYS A 19 -4.81 5.91 19.91
C LYS A 19 -3.35 6.22 19.59
N LEU A 20 -2.52 5.20 19.53
CA LEU A 20 -1.07 5.35 19.38
C LEU A 20 -0.63 5.02 17.95
N PRO A 21 0.51 5.57 17.48
CA PRO A 21 1.09 5.18 16.20
C PRO A 21 1.42 3.70 16.16
N THR A 22 1.30 3.07 15.00
CA THR A 22 1.97 1.78 14.75
C THR A 22 3.48 1.98 14.86
N VAL A 23 4.22 0.95 15.27
CA VAL A 23 5.67 1.01 15.46
C VAL A 23 6.38 -0.12 14.71
N ASN A 24 7.59 0.14 14.22
CA ASN A 24 8.50 -0.86 13.64
C ASN A 24 7.87 -1.66 12.49
N ILE A 25 7.43 -0.97 11.43
CA ILE A 25 6.81 -1.61 10.28
C ILE A 25 7.63 -1.43 9.01
N THR A 26 7.74 -2.52 8.25
CA THR A 26 8.17 -2.48 6.85
C THR A 26 7.06 -3.07 5.99
N ILE A 27 6.64 -2.35 4.94
CA ILE A 27 5.79 -2.91 3.88
C ILE A 27 6.56 -2.81 2.57
N GLN A 28 6.73 -3.96 1.93
CA GLN A 28 7.45 -4.04 0.66
C GLN A 28 6.79 -4.99 -0.32
N ASN A 29 7.11 -4.82 -1.61
CA ASN A 29 6.66 -5.68 -2.70
C ASN A 29 5.15 -5.90 -2.72
N SER A 30 4.36 -4.91 -2.31
CA SER A 30 2.90 -5.00 -2.25
C SER A 30 2.22 -4.19 -3.35
N ILE A 31 1.03 -4.62 -3.78
CA ILE A 31 0.18 -3.90 -4.74
C ILE A 31 -1.06 -3.34 -4.03
N PHE A 32 -1.27 -2.04 -4.16
CA PHE A 32 -2.43 -1.29 -3.67
C PHE A 32 -3.14 -0.65 -4.86
N SER A 33 -4.02 -1.40 -5.50
CA SER A 33 -4.70 -0.92 -6.71
C SER A 33 -6.21 -0.98 -6.62
N GLU A 34 -6.84 -0.22 -7.51
CA GLU A 34 -8.25 -0.37 -7.88
C GLU A 34 -9.21 -0.35 -6.67
N GLY A 35 -8.97 0.57 -5.72
CA GLY A 35 -9.94 0.83 -4.66
C GLY A 35 -11.33 1.14 -5.24
N LEU A 36 -12.38 0.56 -4.66
CA LEU A 36 -13.72 0.67 -5.24
C LEU A 36 -14.31 2.07 -5.02
N ASN A 37 -14.69 2.73 -6.11
CA ASN A 37 -15.23 4.08 -6.10
C ASN A 37 -16.75 4.14 -5.91
N THR A 38 -17.39 3.01 -5.60
CA THR A 38 -18.84 2.91 -5.31
C THR A 38 -19.27 3.88 -4.23
N PHE A 39 -18.40 4.14 -3.25
CA PHE A 39 -18.64 5.08 -2.16
C PHE A 39 -17.81 6.37 -2.28
N HIS A 40 -17.37 6.70 -3.50
CA HIS A 40 -16.55 7.89 -3.77
C HIS A 40 -15.25 7.95 -2.92
N HIS A 41 -14.75 6.77 -2.52
CA HIS A 41 -13.66 6.59 -1.55
C HIS A 41 -12.67 5.50 -2.01
N ALA A 42 -12.34 5.53 -3.30
CA ALA A 42 -11.34 4.66 -3.95
C ALA A 42 -9.89 5.03 -3.57
N PHE A 43 -9.55 4.93 -2.29
CA PHE A 43 -8.25 5.36 -1.77
C PHE A 43 -7.26 4.21 -1.63
N GLY A 44 -6.01 4.48 -2.02
CA GLY A 44 -4.92 3.49 -2.03
C GLY A 44 -4.56 3.02 -0.62
N SER A 45 -4.07 3.92 0.22
CA SER A 45 -3.75 3.57 1.61
C SER A 45 -3.67 4.75 2.58
N THR A 46 -3.76 4.46 3.88
CA THR A 46 -3.33 5.35 4.96
C THR A 46 -2.31 4.60 5.82
N ILE A 47 -1.04 5.01 5.75
CA ILE A 47 0.08 4.30 6.34
C ILE A 47 1.02 5.26 7.07
N GLY A 48 1.78 4.76 8.03
CA GLY A 48 2.75 5.53 8.80
C GLY A 48 2.94 4.95 10.18
N GLY A 49 3.52 5.73 11.08
CA GLY A 49 3.89 5.25 12.41
C GLY A 49 5.29 5.71 12.79
N LEU A 50 5.83 5.14 13.87
CA LEU A 50 7.21 5.33 14.26
C LEU A 50 8.06 4.18 13.69
N ASN A 51 9.26 4.47 13.20
CA ASN A 51 10.17 3.53 12.56
C ASN A 51 9.49 2.81 11.39
N SER A 52 8.96 3.58 10.44
CA SER A 52 8.12 3.06 9.34
C SER A 52 8.81 3.16 7.98
N THR A 53 8.90 2.02 7.29
CA THR A 53 9.53 1.90 5.96
C THR A 53 8.55 1.30 4.94
N PHE A 54 8.43 1.96 3.79
CA PHE A 54 7.56 1.53 2.70
C PHE A 54 8.36 1.59 1.41
N HIS A 55 8.73 0.43 0.86
CA HIS A 55 9.56 0.39 -0.34
C HIS A 55 9.17 -0.65 -1.36
N HIS A 56 9.47 -0.38 -2.63
CA HIS A 56 9.21 -1.33 -3.72
C HIS A 56 7.74 -1.76 -3.82
N ASN A 57 6.81 -0.89 -3.44
CA ASN A 57 5.38 -1.13 -3.57
C ASN A 57 4.79 -0.43 -4.80
N LEU A 58 3.62 -0.88 -5.23
CA LEU A 58 2.87 -0.32 -6.34
C LEU A 58 1.52 0.23 -5.87
N TRP A 59 1.24 1.51 -6.15
CA TRP A 59 -0.11 2.07 -6.14
C TRP A 59 -0.61 2.27 -7.56
N ALA A 60 -1.78 1.76 -7.91
CA ALA A 60 -2.32 1.90 -9.26
C ALA A 60 -3.82 2.14 -9.29
N CYS A 61 -4.27 3.15 -10.05
CA CYS A 61 -5.69 3.37 -10.33
C CYS A 61 -6.57 3.59 -9.08
N ASN A 62 -6.06 4.34 -8.10
CA ASN A 62 -6.83 4.83 -6.96
C ASN A 62 -7.09 6.33 -7.13
N THR A 63 -8.26 6.84 -6.73
CA THR A 63 -8.55 8.29 -6.84
C THR A 63 -7.60 9.14 -6.02
N GLY A 64 -7.15 8.63 -4.87
CA GLY A 64 -6.30 9.35 -3.95
C GLY A 64 -5.61 8.51 -2.89
N ARG A 65 -4.86 9.19 -2.02
CA ARG A 65 -4.09 8.60 -0.91
C ARG A 65 -3.17 7.49 -1.40
N ASN A 66 -2.16 7.88 -2.16
CA ASN A 66 -1.20 6.98 -2.77
C ASN A 66 0.21 7.23 -2.23
N PRO A 67 0.50 7.12 -0.91
CA PRO A 67 -0.39 6.89 0.24
C PRO A 67 -0.86 8.19 0.91
N SER A 68 -1.72 8.11 1.94
CA SER A 68 -1.84 9.18 2.94
C SER A 68 -1.01 8.84 4.18
N VAL A 69 -0.24 9.79 4.70
CA VAL A 69 0.62 9.64 5.87
C VAL A 69 -0.20 9.86 7.14
N GLY A 70 -0.28 8.80 7.93
CA GLY A 70 -1.02 8.78 9.19
C GLY A 70 -0.13 8.98 10.41
N MET A 71 -0.72 9.55 11.47
CA MET A 71 -0.05 9.83 12.75
C MET A 71 1.15 10.79 12.64
N ILE A 72 2.24 10.48 13.34
CA ILE A 72 3.42 11.31 13.60
C ILE A 72 4.66 10.45 13.44
N GLY A 73 5.83 11.08 13.34
CA GLY A 73 7.12 10.40 13.27
C GLY A 73 7.68 10.28 11.87
N ASP A 74 8.66 9.40 11.74
CA ASP A 74 9.36 9.13 10.49
C ASP A 74 8.49 8.37 9.49
N PHE A 75 8.65 8.74 8.22
CA PHE A 75 7.95 8.14 7.10
C PHE A 75 8.93 7.91 5.96
N THR A 76 9.48 6.70 5.89
CA THR A 76 10.44 6.32 4.84
C THR A 76 9.71 5.72 3.66
N PHE A 77 9.69 6.43 2.52
CA PHE A 77 8.97 6.07 1.31
C PHE A 77 9.91 6.04 0.11
N VAL A 78 10.42 4.85 -0.20
CA VAL A 78 11.58 4.70 -1.09
C VAL A 78 11.28 3.71 -2.22
N ASN A 79 11.65 4.03 -3.47
CA ASN A 79 11.56 3.09 -4.59
C ASN A 79 10.15 2.50 -4.87
N ASN A 80 9.10 3.26 -4.60
CA ASN A 80 7.73 2.86 -4.93
C ASN A 80 7.30 3.37 -6.31
N VAL A 81 6.27 2.75 -6.88
CA VAL A 81 5.64 3.17 -8.14
C VAL A 81 4.20 3.62 -7.87
N LEU A 82 3.83 4.79 -8.39
CA LEU A 82 2.47 5.32 -8.31
C LEU A 82 1.95 5.54 -9.74
N PHE A 83 0.74 5.06 -10.02
CA PHE A 83 0.13 5.18 -11.34
C PHE A 83 -1.34 5.62 -11.26
N ASN A 84 -1.72 6.54 -12.14
CA ASN A 84 -3.11 6.84 -12.47
C ASN A 84 -4.00 7.26 -11.28
N TRP A 85 -3.62 8.34 -10.60
CA TRP A 85 -4.42 8.95 -9.54
C TRP A 85 -5.33 10.06 -10.08
N VAL A 86 -6.33 10.51 -9.30
CA VAL A 86 -7.25 11.59 -9.69
C VAL A 86 -6.90 12.90 -8.99
N HIS A 87 -7.03 12.94 -7.66
CA HIS A 87 -7.00 14.19 -6.89
C HIS A 87 -5.96 14.23 -5.77
N ARG A 88 -5.32 13.09 -5.40
CA ARG A 88 -4.35 13.01 -4.31
C ARG A 88 -3.24 11.99 -4.61
N THR A 89 -1.99 12.35 -4.33
CA THR A 89 -0.80 11.46 -4.41
C THR A 89 -0.36 11.09 -3.01
N VAL A 90 0.90 11.33 -2.63
CA VAL A 90 1.37 11.30 -1.25
C VAL A 90 0.85 12.55 -0.54
N ASP A 91 0.08 12.38 0.53
CA ASP A 91 -0.42 13.49 1.32
C ASP A 91 -0.58 13.14 2.80
N GLY A 92 -1.06 14.06 3.63
CA GLY A 92 -1.16 13.81 5.06
C GLY A 92 0.13 14.13 5.81
N GLY A 93 0.22 13.66 7.05
CA GLY A 93 1.28 14.01 7.99
C GLY A 93 1.23 15.47 8.42
N ASP A 94 1.11 15.72 9.72
CA ASP A 94 1.18 17.10 10.27
C ASP A 94 2.62 17.53 10.58
N HIS A 95 2.79 18.68 11.24
CA HIS A 95 4.08 19.22 11.70
C HIS A 95 5.01 18.23 12.43
N ARG A 96 4.48 17.12 12.94
CA ARG A 96 5.25 16.08 13.66
C ARG A 96 5.70 14.96 12.75
N SER A 97 5.55 15.11 11.43
CA SER A 97 5.91 14.10 10.44
C SER A 97 7.25 14.43 9.80
N TYR A 98 8.07 13.39 9.62
CA TYR A 98 9.43 13.47 9.12
C TYR A 98 9.56 12.58 7.88
N PHE A 99 9.47 13.18 6.69
CA PHE A 99 9.36 12.43 5.44
C PHE A 99 10.73 12.16 4.82
N SER A 100 11.02 10.91 4.47
CA SER A 100 12.14 10.52 3.61
C SER A 100 11.57 9.92 2.32
N ILE A 101 11.38 10.75 1.28
CA ILE A 101 10.75 10.35 0.01
C ILE A 101 11.81 10.29 -1.10
N ILE A 102 12.24 9.08 -1.46
CA ILE A 102 13.47 8.86 -2.24
C ILE A 102 13.20 7.94 -3.44
N ASN A 103 13.62 8.37 -4.63
CA ASN A 103 13.69 7.52 -5.82
C ASN A 103 12.39 6.74 -6.15
N ASN A 104 11.23 7.34 -5.92
CA ASN A 104 9.94 6.81 -6.36
C ASN A 104 9.66 7.19 -7.82
N TYR A 105 8.87 6.38 -8.52
CA TYR A 105 8.44 6.65 -9.90
C TYR A 105 6.93 6.94 -9.94
N LEU A 106 6.55 8.16 -10.30
CA LEU A 106 5.16 8.59 -10.40
C LEU A 106 4.79 8.74 -11.88
N LYS A 107 3.75 8.02 -12.31
CA LYS A 107 3.27 8.01 -13.70
C LYS A 107 1.81 8.48 -13.78
N PRO A 108 1.57 9.74 -14.21
CA PRO A 108 0.21 10.22 -14.48
C PRO A 108 -0.49 9.32 -15.51
N GLY A 109 -1.68 8.86 -15.17
CA GLY A 109 -2.46 7.96 -16.02
C GLY A 109 -3.65 8.65 -16.71
N PRO A 110 -4.53 7.88 -17.37
CA PRO A 110 -5.73 8.40 -18.01
C PRO A 110 -6.69 9.18 -17.10
N ALA A 111 -6.78 8.83 -15.82
CA ALA A 111 -7.62 9.50 -14.83
C ALA A 111 -6.96 10.74 -14.20
N THR A 112 -5.65 10.92 -14.40
CA THR A 112 -4.91 12.04 -13.82
C THR A 112 -5.13 13.33 -14.62
N PRO A 113 -5.57 14.43 -14.00
CA PRO A 113 -5.67 15.73 -14.68
C PRO A 113 -4.26 16.28 -15.03
N LYS A 114 -3.80 16.01 -16.26
CA LYS A 114 -2.43 16.29 -16.71
C LYS A 114 -2.08 17.78 -16.86
N ASP A 115 -3.10 18.61 -16.96
CA ASP A 115 -3.03 20.07 -17.05
C ASP A 115 -3.06 20.76 -15.68
N ALA A 116 -3.19 20.00 -14.58
CA ALA A 116 -3.25 20.54 -13.23
C ALA A 116 -2.05 20.12 -12.37
N PRO A 117 -1.72 20.88 -11.31
CA PRO A 117 -0.59 20.59 -10.43
C PRO A 117 -0.59 19.21 -9.77
N ILE A 118 -1.76 18.59 -9.65
CA ILE A 118 -1.89 17.23 -9.12
C ILE A 118 -1.15 16.19 -9.96
N SER A 119 -0.93 16.42 -11.26
CA SER A 119 -0.21 15.49 -12.14
C SER A 119 1.29 15.36 -11.81
N TYR A 120 1.87 16.29 -11.05
CA TYR A 120 3.29 16.26 -10.68
C TYR A 120 3.55 16.46 -9.19
N ARG A 121 2.52 16.33 -8.36
CA ARG A 121 2.63 16.43 -6.91
C ARG A 121 3.30 15.19 -6.32
N LEU A 122 4.50 15.37 -5.78
CA LEU A 122 5.22 14.36 -5.01
C LEU A 122 4.73 14.29 -3.56
N LEU A 123 4.38 15.42 -2.96
CA LEU A 123 3.91 15.50 -1.57
C LEU A 123 2.97 16.70 -1.36
N LYS A 124 1.86 16.49 -0.65
CA LYS A 124 1.08 17.54 0.02
C LYS A 124 1.08 17.28 1.54
N PRO A 125 1.97 17.92 2.32
CA PRO A 125 1.92 17.78 3.76
C PRO A 125 0.70 18.54 4.31
N GLU A 126 0.22 18.14 5.48
CA GLU A 126 -0.84 18.87 6.19
C GLU A 126 -0.24 19.78 7.25
N SER A 127 -0.85 20.96 7.44
CA SER A 127 -0.44 21.84 8.54
C SER A 127 -0.90 21.24 9.87
N GLU A 128 -0.23 21.64 10.95
CA GLU A 128 -0.72 21.46 12.31
C GLU A 128 -2.20 21.83 12.41
N ARG A 129 -2.98 20.96 13.06
CA ARG A 129 -4.40 21.21 13.36
C ARG A 129 -4.53 22.13 14.57
N SER A 130 -4.18 23.40 14.37
CA SER A 130 -4.24 24.45 15.39
C SER A 130 -5.17 25.58 14.97
N LYS A 131 -5.74 26.27 15.97
CA LYS A 131 -6.52 27.50 15.75
C LYS A 131 -5.62 28.75 15.62
N THR A 132 -4.40 28.67 16.11
CA THR A 132 -3.48 29.82 16.24
C THR A 132 -2.20 29.64 15.43
N VAL A 133 -1.81 28.40 15.15
CA VAL A 133 -0.64 28.08 14.33
C VAL A 133 -1.11 27.70 12.93
N VAL A 134 -0.59 28.39 11.93
CA VAL A 134 -0.87 28.14 10.50
C VAL A 134 0.43 27.92 9.76
N ASP A 135 0.36 27.20 8.65
CA ASP A 135 1.49 26.89 7.77
C ASP A 135 2.66 26.19 8.47
N HIS A 136 2.36 25.42 9.52
CA HIS A 136 3.33 24.61 10.24
C HIS A 136 3.21 23.16 9.79
N PHE A 137 4.08 22.74 8.88
CA PHE A 137 4.03 21.45 8.20
C PHE A 137 5.18 20.55 8.66
N GLY A 138 5.06 19.25 8.39
CA GLY A 138 6.15 18.30 8.63
C GLY A 138 7.36 18.58 7.73
N VAL A 139 8.51 18.04 8.09
CA VAL A 139 9.79 18.28 7.40
C VAL A 139 10.12 17.11 6.49
N ALA A 140 10.54 17.40 5.25
CA ALA A 140 10.74 16.43 4.20
C ALA A 140 12.17 16.48 3.63
N TYR A 141 12.78 15.30 3.54
CA TYR A 141 13.86 15.00 2.62
C TYR A 141 13.25 14.42 1.34
N MET A 142 13.54 15.04 0.19
CA MET A 142 12.98 14.68 -1.11
C MET A 142 14.09 14.64 -2.15
N SER A 143 14.35 13.46 -2.74
CA SER A 143 15.46 13.28 -3.68
C SER A 143 15.23 12.17 -4.71
N GLY A 144 15.61 12.45 -5.96
CA GLY A 144 15.69 11.48 -7.07
C GLY A 144 14.37 10.84 -7.52
N ASN A 145 13.22 11.36 -7.09
CA ASN A 145 11.91 10.90 -7.57
C ASN A 145 11.69 11.36 -9.01
N ILE A 146 11.07 10.49 -9.82
CA ILE A 146 10.69 10.78 -11.21
C ILE A 146 9.20 11.01 -11.28
N VAL A 147 8.80 12.05 -12.01
CA VAL A 147 7.43 12.25 -12.48
C VAL A 147 7.43 12.13 -14.00
N ASP A 148 6.85 11.05 -14.51
CA ASP A 148 6.75 10.77 -15.94
C ASP A 148 6.05 11.92 -16.67
N GLY A 149 6.66 12.43 -17.74
CA GLY A 149 6.19 13.59 -18.49
C GLY A 149 6.41 14.95 -17.83
N ASN A 150 7.12 15.04 -16.69
CA ASN A 150 7.45 16.31 -16.04
C ASN A 150 8.95 16.41 -15.73
N GLU A 151 9.72 16.93 -16.70
CA GLU A 151 11.18 17.10 -16.57
C GLU A 151 11.56 18.07 -15.45
N LYS A 152 10.75 19.11 -15.24
CA LYS A 152 10.98 20.16 -14.24
C LYS A 152 11.07 19.57 -12.83
N VAL A 153 10.02 18.85 -12.41
CA VAL A 153 9.96 18.20 -11.08
C VAL A 153 10.92 17.02 -11.00
N THR A 154 11.13 16.28 -12.09
CA THR A 154 12.08 15.16 -12.12
C THR A 154 13.52 15.63 -11.90
N LYS A 155 13.93 16.74 -12.52
CA LYS A 155 15.27 17.32 -12.34
C LYS A 155 15.44 17.95 -10.96
N ASN A 156 14.38 18.57 -10.43
CA ASN A 156 14.36 19.17 -9.11
C ASN A 156 13.01 18.94 -8.43
N ASN A 157 12.95 17.98 -7.52
CA ASN A 157 11.71 17.61 -6.83
C ASN A 157 11.07 18.77 -6.03
N TRP A 158 11.85 19.79 -5.67
CA TRP A 158 11.36 20.99 -4.98
C TRP A 158 10.75 22.03 -5.92
N ASP A 159 10.93 21.89 -7.24
CA ASP A 159 10.42 22.82 -8.24
C ASP A 159 8.96 22.51 -8.64
N GLY A 160 8.07 22.59 -7.64
CA GLY A 160 6.64 22.35 -7.78
C GLY A 160 6.16 20.95 -7.35
N GLY A 161 7.06 20.05 -6.97
CA GLY A 161 6.69 18.71 -6.49
C GLY A 161 6.12 18.70 -5.07
N ILE A 162 6.49 19.66 -4.23
CA ILE A 162 5.94 19.82 -2.87
C ILE A 162 4.86 20.91 -2.90
N GLN A 163 3.63 20.55 -2.55
CA GLN A 163 2.46 21.41 -2.71
C GLN A 163 1.64 21.51 -1.41
N PRO A 164 2.18 22.19 -0.37
CA PRO A 164 1.43 22.46 0.86
C PRO A 164 0.26 23.42 0.60
N ASP A 165 -0.80 23.29 1.38
CA ASP A 165 -1.93 24.24 1.37
C ASP A 165 -1.61 25.44 2.28
N VAL A 166 -0.89 26.40 1.73
CA VAL A 166 -0.38 27.59 2.46
C VAL A 166 -1.46 28.65 2.56
N LYS A 167 -1.66 29.20 3.76
CA LYS A 167 -2.74 30.15 4.08
C LYS A 167 -2.27 31.57 4.33
N ALA A 168 -1.15 31.76 5.02
CA ALA A 168 -0.73 33.06 5.53
C ALA A 168 0.67 33.48 5.06
N HIS A 169 1.58 32.53 4.86
CA HIS A 169 2.97 32.82 4.54
C HIS A 169 3.27 32.72 3.04
N ALA A 170 4.40 33.29 2.61
CA ALA A 170 4.88 33.11 1.24
C ALA A 170 5.36 31.65 1.04
N LEU A 171 5.00 31.06 -0.11
CA LEU A 171 5.26 29.64 -0.39
C LEU A 171 6.74 29.28 -0.32
N ASP A 172 7.63 30.13 -0.84
CA ASP A 172 9.08 29.93 -0.80
C ASP A 172 9.63 29.80 0.63
N LYS A 173 9.13 30.62 1.56
CA LYS A 173 9.49 30.54 2.98
C LYS A 173 8.98 29.25 3.62
N VAL A 174 7.75 28.85 3.29
CA VAL A 174 7.18 27.58 3.78
C VAL A 174 7.99 26.40 3.25
N LEU A 175 8.33 26.38 1.96
CA LEU A 175 9.13 25.32 1.37
C LEU A 175 10.54 25.24 1.97
N ALA A 176 11.14 26.39 2.31
CA ALA A 176 12.41 26.41 3.03
C ALA A 176 12.30 25.79 4.43
N ALA A 177 11.21 26.03 5.16
CA ALA A 177 10.97 25.45 6.49
C ALA A 177 10.63 23.95 6.44
N VAL A 178 9.96 23.49 5.38
CA VAL A 178 9.64 22.08 5.14
C VAL A 178 10.87 21.27 4.73
N ARG A 179 11.97 21.90 4.29
CA ARG A 179 13.11 21.19 3.70
C ARG A 179 14.14 20.77 4.73
N THR A 180 14.60 19.52 4.63
CA THR A 180 15.87 19.06 5.21
C THR A 180 16.83 18.56 4.12
N ASN A 181 18.12 18.52 4.43
CA ASN A 181 19.19 18.13 3.48
C ASN A 181 19.64 16.67 3.64
N ALA A 182 19.14 15.95 4.65
CA ALA A 182 19.46 14.54 4.89
C ALA A 182 18.19 13.74 5.20
N PRO A 183 18.13 12.46 4.80
CA PRO A 183 17.03 11.58 5.18
C PRO A 183 17.06 11.29 6.68
N TYR A 184 15.91 10.92 7.21
CA TYR A 184 15.76 10.41 8.58
C TYR A 184 16.25 8.96 8.70
N PRO A 185 16.66 8.51 9.90
CA PRO A 185 17.02 7.11 10.14
C PRO A 185 15.92 6.16 9.69
N HIS A 186 16.30 5.06 9.07
CA HIS A 186 15.39 4.03 8.59
C HIS A 186 16.04 2.65 8.69
N ALA A 187 15.25 1.58 8.61
CA ALA A 187 15.78 0.22 8.54
C ALA A 187 16.70 0.06 7.32
N PRO A 188 17.76 -0.76 7.37
CA PRO A 188 18.61 -0.99 6.20
C PRO A 188 17.79 -1.48 5.00
N LEU A 189 17.88 -0.78 3.87
CA LEU A 189 17.32 -1.24 2.60
C LEU A 189 18.24 -0.89 1.44
N GLN A 190 18.15 -1.68 0.36
CA GLN A 190 18.83 -1.35 -0.88
C GLN A 190 18.06 -0.27 -1.63
N ILE A 191 18.66 0.91 -1.78
CA ILE A 191 18.08 2.02 -2.52
C ILE A 191 18.54 1.96 -3.98
N GLN A 192 17.60 1.85 -4.90
CA GLN A 192 17.80 1.87 -6.35
C GLN A 192 17.52 3.26 -6.92
N SER A 193 17.93 3.53 -8.16
CA SER A 193 17.41 4.70 -8.91
C SER A 193 15.91 4.52 -9.16
N ALA A 194 15.17 5.61 -9.37
CA ALA A 194 13.72 5.53 -9.63
C ALA A 194 13.37 4.69 -10.88
N ASN A 195 14.21 4.71 -11.92
CA ASN A 195 14.02 3.87 -13.11
C ASN A 195 14.25 2.38 -12.81
N ASN A 196 15.29 2.05 -12.04
CA ASN A 196 15.53 0.66 -11.66
C ASN A 196 14.43 0.15 -10.71
N ALA A 197 14.00 1.00 -9.78
CA ALA A 197 12.88 0.71 -8.90
C ALA A 197 11.59 0.43 -9.68
N TYR A 198 11.32 1.21 -10.74
CA TYR A 198 10.17 0.98 -11.62
C TYR A 198 10.17 -0.44 -12.20
N GLU A 199 11.29 -0.88 -12.75
CA GLU A 199 11.40 -2.24 -13.29
C GLU A 199 11.33 -3.31 -12.19
N THR A 200 12.02 -3.11 -11.07
CA THR A 200 11.99 -4.04 -9.93
C THR A 200 10.57 -4.21 -9.38
N VAL A 201 9.82 -3.12 -9.19
CA VAL A 201 8.45 -3.16 -8.66
C VAL A 201 7.52 -3.88 -9.63
N LEU A 202 7.56 -3.56 -10.92
CA LEU A 202 6.70 -4.23 -11.89
C LEU A 202 7.04 -5.72 -12.08
N ALA A 203 8.27 -6.12 -11.78
CA ALA A 203 8.69 -7.52 -11.82
C ALA A 203 8.32 -8.30 -10.56
N ASN A 204 8.36 -7.66 -9.37
CA ASN A 204 8.37 -8.39 -8.09
C ASN A 204 7.23 -8.05 -7.12
N ALA A 205 6.52 -6.92 -7.27
CA ALA A 205 5.42 -6.59 -6.35
C ALA A 205 4.22 -7.53 -6.57
N GLY A 206 3.54 -7.89 -5.48
CA GLY A 206 2.34 -8.71 -5.50
C GLY A 206 2.61 -10.22 -5.40
N ALA A 207 1.61 -11.04 -5.70
CA ALA A 207 1.72 -12.49 -5.67
C ALA A 207 2.45 -12.97 -6.94
N THR A 208 3.76 -13.18 -6.83
CA THR A 208 4.65 -13.47 -7.98
C THR A 208 5.09 -14.92 -8.10
N LEU A 209 5.06 -15.66 -7.00
CA LEU A 209 5.54 -17.03 -6.91
C LEU A 209 4.40 -18.03 -6.67
N PRO A 210 4.52 -19.26 -7.20
CA PRO A 210 5.51 -19.70 -8.20
C PRO A 210 5.22 -19.13 -9.60
N LYS A 211 4.05 -18.52 -9.78
CA LYS A 211 3.64 -17.81 -10.98
C LYS A 211 2.84 -16.59 -10.57
N ARG A 212 3.10 -15.46 -11.23
CA ARG A 212 2.34 -14.23 -11.01
C ARG A 212 0.86 -14.45 -11.25
N ASP A 213 0.02 -14.01 -10.31
CA ASP A 213 -1.41 -14.14 -10.46
C ASP A 213 -1.95 -13.25 -11.62
N PRO A 214 -3.06 -13.64 -12.26
CA PRO A 214 -3.58 -12.91 -13.42
C PRO A 214 -4.00 -11.46 -13.14
N VAL A 215 -4.39 -11.14 -11.90
CA VAL A 215 -4.79 -9.78 -11.50
C VAL A 215 -3.56 -8.89 -11.42
N ASP A 216 -2.51 -9.33 -10.73
CA ASP A 216 -1.26 -8.57 -10.64
C ASP A 216 -0.53 -8.46 -11.99
N GLU A 217 -0.59 -9.49 -12.84
CA GLU A 217 -0.10 -9.41 -14.23
C GLU A 217 -0.84 -8.34 -15.03
N ARG A 218 -2.18 -8.28 -14.93
CA ARG A 218 -3.00 -7.24 -15.58
C ARG A 218 -2.65 -5.85 -15.08
N ILE A 219 -2.48 -5.68 -13.76
CA ILE A 219 -2.16 -4.38 -13.15
C ILE A 219 -0.77 -3.90 -13.60
N THR A 220 0.26 -4.75 -13.51
CA THR A 220 1.62 -4.39 -13.92
C THR A 220 1.71 -4.08 -15.42
N LYS A 221 0.99 -4.82 -16.27
CA LYS A 221 0.85 -4.51 -17.71
C LYS A 221 0.16 -3.17 -17.96
N THR A 222 -0.87 -2.86 -17.18
CA THR A 222 -1.59 -1.58 -17.23
C THR A 222 -0.65 -0.43 -16.90
N VAL A 223 0.15 -0.54 -15.83
CA VAL A 223 1.14 0.48 -15.44
C VAL A 223 2.23 0.64 -16.50
N ARG A 224 2.74 -0.48 -17.06
CA ARG A 224 3.75 -0.47 -18.11
C ARG A 224 3.26 0.25 -19.37
N THR A 225 2.10 -0.15 -19.87
CA THR A 225 1.55 0.38 -21.12
C THR A 225 0.84 1.73 -20.98
N GLY A 226 0.43 2.10 -19.77
CA GLY A 226 -0.42 3.26 -19.52
C GLY A 226 -1.87 3.11 -20.01
N LYS A 227 -2.26 1.91 -20.47
CA LYS A 227 -3.59 1.62 -21.02
C LYS A 227 -4.45 0.91 -19.98
N VAL A 228 -5.64 1.46 -19.72
CA VAL A 228 -6.66 0.90 -18.83
C VAL A 228 -7.79 0.31 -19.68
N ASN A 229 -8.36 -0.81 -19.23
CA ASN A 229 -9.39 -1.55 -19.97
C ASN A 229 -10.67 -1.76 -19.13
N ALA A 230 -10.99 -0.80 -18.25
CA ALA A 230 -12.16 -0.90 -17.39
C ALA A 230 -13.44 -0.58 -18.16
N THR A 231 -14.47 -1.41 -18.02
CA THR A 231 -15.75 -1.27 -18.74
C THR A 231 -16.91 -1.01 -17.79
N SER A 232 -17.76 -0.03 -18.12
CA SER A 232 -19.00 0.23 -17.36
C SER A 232 -20.06 -0.84 -17.66
N ALA A 233 -20.81 -1.24 -16.63
CA ALA A 233 -21.99 -2.09 -16.78
C ALA A 233 -23.25 -1.24 -17.04
N ALA A 234 -24.23 -1.77 -17.78
CA ALA A 234 -25.46 -1.05 -18.12
C ALA A 234 -26.27 -0.60 -16.89
N GLU A 235 -26.20 -1.34 -15.80
CA GLU A 235 -26.99 -1.11 -14.57
C GLU A 235 -26.28 -0.20 -13.56
N ILE A 236 -25.08 0.31 -13.87
CA ILE A 236 -24.23 1.00 -12.89
C ILE A 236 -24.89 2.26 -12.32
N GLU A 237 -25.67 2.98 -13.13
CA GLU A 237 -26.39 4.18 -12.66
C GLU A 237 -27.44 3.83 -11.60
N ALA A 238 -28.19 2.73 -11.80
CA ALA A 238 -29.17 2.25 -10.83
C ALA A 238 -28.49 1.75 -9.54
N GLN A 239 -27.39 1.00 -9.68
CA GLN A 239 -26.60 0.52 -8.54
C GLN A 239 -26.06 1.68 -7.69
N LEU A 240 -25.51 2.72 -8.32
CA LEU A 240 -25.01 3.91 -7.63
C LEU A 240 -26.14 4.78 -7.08
N GLY A 241 -27.30 4.81 -7.75
CA GLY A 241 -28.51 5.49 -7.26
C GLY A 241 -28.98 4.98 -5.90
N GLY A 242 -28.77 3.68 -5.62
CA GLY A 242 -29.07 3.06 -4.32
C GLY A 242 -28.21 3.57 -3.15
N VAL A 243 -27.09 4.26 -3.43
CA VAL A 243 -26.18 4.83 -2.40
C VAL A 243 -26.65 6.21 -1.93
N GLY A 244 -27.61 6.84 -2.63
CA GLY A 244 -28.14 8.16 -2.27
C GLY A 244 -27.32 9.35 -2.81
N TYR A 245 -26.50 9.13 -3.85
CA TYR A 245 -25.76 10.21 -4.50
C TYR A 245 -26.60 11.08 -5.41
N SER A 246 -26.16 12.33 -5.59
CA SER A 246 -26.72 13.21 -6.61
C SER A 246 -26.41 12.67 -8.02
N LYS A 247 -27.25 12.99 -9.00
CA LYS A 247 -27.01 12.62 -10.41
C LYS A 247 -25.64 13.07 -10.92
N ALA A 248 -25.18 14.26 -10.49
CA ALA A 248 -23.87 14.78 -10.85
C ALA A 248 -22.72 13.93 -10.28
N ALA A 249 -22.82 13.48 -9.03
CA ALA A 249 -21.82 12.61 -8.42
C ALA A 249 -21.80 11.22 -9.09
N ILE A 250 -22.98 10.67 -9.43
CA ILE A 250 -23.08 9.41 -10.17
C ILE A 250 -22.42 9.54 -11.55
N ALA A 251 -22.71 10.63 -12.28
CA ALA A 251 -22.11 10.90 -13.58
C ALA A 251 -20.57 11.00 -13.50
N GLU A 252 -20.04 11.65 -12.46
CA GLU A 252 -18.59 11.75 -12.26
C GLU A 252 -17.95 10.39 -11.95
N ILE A 253 -18.59 9.58 -11.08
CA ILE A 253 -18.11 8.22 -10.80
C ILE A 253 -18.07 7.39 -12.09
N ILE A 254 -19.15 7.43 -12.89
CA ILE A 254 -19.25 6.68 -14.15
C ILE A 254 -18.18 7.14 -15.15
N ARG A 255 -17.91 8.45 -15.22
CA ARG A 255 -16.89 9.02 -16.12
C ARG A 255 -15.49 8.50 -15.83
N LEU A 256 -15.18 8.18 -14.57
CA LEU A 256 -13.86 7.70 -14.16
C LEU A 256 -13.64 6.20 -14.43
N ILE A 257 -14.71 5.40 -14.62
CA ILE A 257 -14.61 3.95 -14.89
C ILE A 257 -13.72 3.66 -16.11
N PRO A 258 -13.98 4.19 -17.33
CA PRO A 258 -13.12 3.92 -18.48
C PRO A 258 -11.70 4.50 -18.35
N LEU A 259 -11.44 5.30 -17.31
CA LEU A 259 -10.12 5.84 -16.97
C LEU A 259 -9.39 4.97 -15.94
N GLY A 260 -9.96 3.81 -15.56
CA GLY A 260 -9.36 2.82 -14.68
C GLY A 260 -9.81 2.91 -13.22
N ILE A 261 -10.71 3.83 -12.86
CA ILE A 261 -11.21 3.96 -11.49
C ILE A 261 -12.51 3.17 -11.37
N ILE A 262 -12.41 1.93 -10.91
CA ILE A 262 -13.53 1.00 -10.90
C ILE A 262 -14.47 1.22 -9.71
N THR A 263 -15.72 0.78 -9.86
CA THR A 263 -16.71 0.62 -8.79
C THR A 263 -16.96 -0.85 -8.47
N HIS A 264 -16.63 -1.76 -9.39
CA HIS A 264 -16.84 -3.19 -9.18
C HIS A 264 -15.73 -4.02 -9.86
N PRO A 265 -15.23 -5.10 -9.25
CA PRO A 265 -14.16 -5.92 -9.83
C PRO A 265 -14.47 -6.46 -11.23
N SER A 266 -15.73 -6.75 -11.56
CA SER A 266 -16.13 -7.25 -12.89
C SER A 266 -15.78 -6.30 -14.04
N GLN A 267 -15.61 -5.01 -13.77
CA GLN A 267 -15.25 -4.01 -14.77
C GLN A 267 -13.85 -4.22 -15.34
N VAL A 268 -13.03 -5.02 -14.68
CA VAL A 268 -11.66 -5.35 -15.08
C VAL A 268 -11.41 -6.86 -15.15
N GLY A 269 -12.48 -7.65 -15.29
CA GLY A 269 -12.43 -9.10 -15.43
C GLY A 269 -12.87 -9.89 -14.18
N GLY A 270 -12.98 -9.25 -13.02
CA GLY A 270 -13.38 -9.91 -11.77
C GLY A 270 -12.26 -10.72 -11.12
N TYR A 271 -12.63 -11.51 -10.11
CA TYR A 271 -11.73 -12.47 -9.50
C TYR A 271 -11.55 -13.69 -10.42
N PRO A 272 -10.35 -14.30 -10.47
CA PRO A 272 -10.14 -15.52 -11.23
C PRO A 272 -10.99 -16.66 -10.67
N ASP A 273 -11.60 -17.44 -11.57
CA ASP A 273 -12.28 -18.69 -11.21
C ASP A 273 -11.26 -19.81 -11.01
N TYR A 274 -11.01 -20.19 -9.75
CA TYR A 274 -10.14 -21.31 -9.43
C TYR A 274 -10.89 -22.64 -9.55
N LYS A 275 -10.42 -23.52 -10.45
CA LYS A 275 -10.94 -24.88 -10.61
C LYS A 275 -10.05 -25.86 -9.86
N GLY A 276 -10.62 -26.61 -8.93
CA GLY A 276 -9.91 -27.63 -8.17
C GLY A 276 -10.86 -28.49 -7.35
N LYS A 277 -10.36 -29.63 -6.87
CA LYS A 277 -11.03 -30.40 -5.82
C LYS A 277 -10.49 -29.87 -4.48
N PRO A 278 -11.31 -29.24 -3.62
CA PRO A 278 -10.84 -28.81 -2.31
C PRO A 278 -10.38 -30.03 -1.52
N TYR A 279 -9.40 -29.80 -0.63
CA TYR A 279 -9.04 -30.82 0.35
C TYR A 279 -10.23 -31.11 1.26
N MET A 280 -10.30 -32.34 1.79
CA MET A 280 -11.21 -32.62 2.89
C MET A 280 -10.64 -31.94 4.13
N ASP A 281 -11.47 -31.14 4.78
CA ASP A 281 -11.20 -30.40 6.02
C ASP A 281 -12.49 -30.51 6.84
N THR A 282 -12.47 -31.43 7.81
CA THR A 282 -13.67 -31.89 8.52
C THR A 282 -14.15 -30.90 9.57
N ASP A 283 -13.27 -30.08 10.15
CA ASP A 283 -13.62 -29.07 11.16
C ASP A 283 -13.57 -27.62 10.65
N GLY A 284 -13.08 -27.40 9.43
CA GLY A 284 -13.12 -26.13 8.72
C GLY A 284 -12.07 -25.13 9.21
N ASP A 285 -10.95 -25.61 9.75
CA ASP A 285 -9.89 -24.76 10.28
C ASP A 285 -8.84 -24.33 9.23
N GLY A 286 -8.92 -24.89 8.02
CA GLY A 286 -8.01 -24.62 6.90
C GLY A 286 -6.90 -25.65 6.72
N LEU A 287 -6.78 -26.65 7.59
CA LEU A 287 -5.89 -27.79 7.44
C LEU A 287 -6.58 -28.99 6.76
N PRO A 288 -5.92 -29.66 5.80
CA PRO A 288 -6.46 -30.91 5.27
C PRO A 288 -6.42 -32.06 6.28
N ASP A 289 -7.51 -32.83 6.40
CA ASP A 289 -7.62 -34.05 7.22
C ASP A 289 -6.41 -34.99 7.07
N ALA A 290 -5.94 -35.16 5.84
CA ALA A 290 -4.83 -36.05 5.51
C ALA A 290 -3.49 -35.48 5.98
N TRP A 291 -3.32 -34.17 5.94
CA TRP A 291 -2.13 -33.48 6.42
C TRP A 291 -2.08 -33.51 7.94
N GLU A 292 -3.22 -33.26 8.60
CA GLU A 292 -3.33 -33.35 10.06
C GLU A 292 -2.98 -34.74 10.58
N LYS A 293 -3.60 -35.79 10.03
CA LYS A 293 -3.30 -37.19 10.41
C LYS A 293 -1.82 -37.52 10.21
N LYS A 294 -1.20 -37.05 9.14
CA LYS A 294 0.23 -37.25 8.87
C LYS A 294 1.10 -36.59 9.94
N HIS A 295 0.71 -35.41 10.42
CA HIS A 295 1.45 -34.66 11.44
C HIS A 295 0.89 -34.88 12.86
N GLY A 296 0.00 -35.85 13.07
CA GLY A 296 -0.52 -36.20 14.39
C GLY A 296 -1.43 -35.15 15.02
N LEU A 297 -2.04 -34.29 14.21
CA LEU A 297 -3.13 -33.39 14.58
C LEU A 297 -4.48 -34.12 14.46
N ASN A 298 -5.56 -33.49 14.91
CA ASN A 298 -6.88 -34.08 14.98
C ASN A 298 -7.87 -33.37 14.03
N PRO A 299 -8.30 -34.04 12.93
CA PRO A 299 -9.24 -33.51 11.93
C PRO A 299 -10.63 -33.11 12.39
N THR A 300 -10.88 -33.17 13.69
CA THR A 300 -12.16 -32.80 14.29
C THR A 300 -12.00 -31.72 15.37
N ASN A 301 -10.81 -31.11 15.44
CA ASN A 301 -10.40 -30.13 16.44
C ASN A 301 -9.78 -28.89 15.79
N ALA A 302 -10.64 -27.97 15.36
CA ALA A 302 -10.26 -26.71 14.71
C ALA A 302 -9.33 -25.79 15.51
N SER A 303 -9.09 -26.07 16.80
CA SER A 303 -8.17 -25.29 17.63
C SER A 303 -6.70 -25.60 17.34
N ASP A 304 -6.39 -26.77 16.78
CA ASP A 304 -5.02 -27.19 16.59
C ASP A 304 -4.34 -26.57 15.36
N ALA A 305 -5.08 -26.05 14.37
CA ALA A 305 -4.52 -25.17 13.33
C ALA A 305 -3.72 -23.99 13.88
N THR A 306 -4.20 -23.39 14.96
CA THR A 306 -3.53 -22.24 15.63
C THR A 306 -2.49 -22.67 16.67
N GLY A 307 -2.31 -23.97 16.90
CA GLY A 307 -1.24 -24.51 17.73
C GLY A 307 0.12 -24.40 17.04
N ASP A 308 1.18 -24.59 17.81
CA ASP A 308 2.57 -24.57 17.34
C ASP A 308 3.26 -25.85 17.84
N LEU A 309 3.36 -26.84 16.95
CA LEU A 309 3.84 -28.18 17.32
C LEU A 309 5.33 -28.23 17.68
N ASN A 310 6.16 -27.40 17.06
CA ASN A 310 7.62 -27.38 17.27
C ASN A 310 8.06 -26.26 18.24
N GLY A 311 7.17 -25.32 18.57
CA GLY A 311 7.40 -24.21 19.49
C GLY A 311 8.26 -23.09 18.90
N ASP A 312 8.38 -22.99 17.57
CA ASP A 312 9.22 -22.00 16.89
C ASP A 312 8.52 -20.66 16.62
N GLY A 313 7.21 -20.60 16.79
CA GLY A 313 6.37 -19.41 16.60
C GLY A 313 5.50 -19.45 15.34
N TYR A 314 5.71 -20.40 14.42
CA TYR A 314 4.76 -20.66 13.33
C TYR A 314 3.62 -21.55 13.82
N THR A 315 2.40 -21.15 13.49
CA THR A 315 1.22 -21.99 13.71
C THR A 315 1.17 -23.15 12.71
N ASN A 316 0.50 -24.24 13.05
CA ASN A 316 0.38 -25.42 12.18
C ASN A 316 -0.21 -25.06 10.80
N ILE A 317 -1.18 -24.13 10.75
CA ILE A 317 -1.72 -23.63 9.48
C ILE A 317 -0.69 -22.83 8.67
N GLU A 318 0.16 -22.03 9.31
CA GLU A 318 1.25 -21.33 8.63
C GLU A 318 2.28 -22.32 8.09
N GLU A 319 2.63 -23.37 8.85
CA GLU A 319 3.53 -24.43 8.37
C GLU A 319 2.95 -25.14 7.14
N PHE A 320 1.64 -25.49 7.16
CA PHE A 320 0.96 -26.07 6.00
C PHE A 320 1.01 -25.16 4.77
N ILE A 321 0.65 -23.89 4.91
CA ILE A 321 0.63 -22.91 3.82
C ILE A 321 2.03 -22.69 3.24
N ASN A 322 3.06 -22.73 4.08
CA ASN A 322 4.45 -22.58 3.66
C ASN A 322 5.10 -23.90 3.19
N GLY A 323 4.37 -25.03 3.22
CA GLY A 323 4.89 -26.33 2.80
C GLY A 323 5.96 -26.89 3.74
N ARG A 324 5.93 -26.49 5.01
CA ARG A 324 6.91 -26.84 6.04
C ARG A 324 6.43 -28.01 6.90
N ASP A 325 7.35 -28.64 7.60
CA ASP A 325 7.04 -29.70 8.56
C ASP A 325 6.82 -29.09 9.95
N PRO A 326 5.59 -29.11 10.50
CA PRO A 326 5.29 -28.56 11.83
C PRO A 326 5.98 -29.34 12.97
N LYS A 327 6.61 -30.48 12.68
CA LYS A 327 7.45 -31.25 13.62
C LYS A 327 8.95 -31.05 13.41
N ALA A 328 9.34 -30.18 12.49
CA ALA A 328 10.75 -29.85 12.27
C ALA A 328 11.39 -29.34 13.57
N LYS A 329 12.72 -29.35 13.61
CA LYS A 329 13.45 -28.78 14.74
C LYS A 329 13.13 -27.29 14.84
N LYS A 330 12.80 -26.83 16.05
CA LYS A 330 12.59 -25.41 16.37
C LYS A 330 13.68 -24.52 15.77
N VAL A 331 13.24 -23.51 15.01
CA VAL A 331 14.09 -22.48 14.42
C VAL A 331 14.17 -21.26 15.35
N ASP A 332 15.33 -20.60 15.38
CA ASP A 332 15.50 -19.32 16.05
C ASP A 332 15.38 -18.18 15.04
N TRP A 333 14.17 -17.63 14.89
CA TRP A 333 13.89 -16.54 13.96
C TRP A 333 14.50 -15.19 14.39
N THR A 334 15.12 -15.12 15.58
CA THR A 334 15.88 -13.93 15.98
C THR A 334 17.26 -13.87 15.32
N ASP A 335 17.79 -15.01 14.85
CA ASP A 335 18.91 -15.02 13.91
C ASP A 335 18.39 -14.75 12.49
N LEU A 336 18.67 -13.54 11.98
CA LEU A 336 18.22 -13.10 10.66
C LEU A 336 18.67 -14.01 9.51
N LYS A 337 19.68 -14.86 9.71
CA LYS A 337 20.10 -15.86 8.71
C LYS A 337 19.05 -16.94 8.48
N ASN A 338 18.18 -17.17 9.45
CA ASN A 338 17.10 -18.15 9.35
C ASN A 338 15.89 -17.60 8.59
N ASN A 339 15.79 -16.27 8.39
CA ASN A 339 14.67 -15.63 7.69
C ASN A 339 14.79 -15.78 6.16
N ALA A 340 14.87 -17.02 5.71
CA ALA A 340 14.81 -17.43 4.32
C ALA A 340 13.40 -17.95 3.99
N ASP A 341 12.92 -17.65 2.79
CA ASP A 341 11.65 -18.16 2.30
C ASP A 341 11.82 -19.63 1.90
N ALA A 342 11.16 -20.52 2.62
CA ALA A 342 11.21 -21.97 2.39
C ALA A 342 10.71 -22.37 0.99
N GLN A 343 9.90 -21.54 0.33
CA GLN A 343 9.41 -21.81 -1.02
C GLN A 343 10.42 -21.42 -2.10
N ASN A 344 11.49 -20.71 -1.75
CA ASN A 344 12.61 -20.39 -2.66
C ASN A 344 13.74 -21.43 -2.59
N GLU A 345 13.68 -22.38 -1.65
CA GLU A 345 14.60 -23.51 -1.66
C GLU A 345 14.09 -24.62 -2.58
N PRO A 346 14.93 -25.19 -3.46
CA PRO A 346 14.52 -26.31 -4.29
C PRO A 346 14.08 -27.45 -3.37
N ALA A 347 12.89 -28.01 -3.63
CA ALA A 347 12.40 -29.17 -2.90
C ALA A 347 13.48 -30.27 -2.93
N GLU A 348 13.90 -30.73 -1.74
CA GLU A 348 14.84 -31.85 -1.56
C GLU A 348 14.28 -33.17 -2.10
#